data_AF-A0AAP5I785-F1
#
_entry.id   AF-A0AAP5I785-F1
#
_cell.length_a   1.000
_cell.length_b   1.000
_cell.length_c   1.000
_cell.angle_alpha   90.00
_cell.angle_beta   90.00
_cell.angle_gamma   90.00
#
_symmetry.space_group_name_H-M   'P 1'
#
loop_
_entity.id
_entity.type
_entity.pdbx_description
1 polymer ?
#
loop_
_entity_poly.entity_id
_entity_poly.type
_entity_poly.pdbx_seq_one_letter_code
_entity_poly.pdbx_strand_id
1 'polypeptide(L)'
;MPTYTGISSEAFRHPLDRQAEQALRSLPGFDFAARKFVEFFAERPQLVYLMGNTIQIGPRQYSTIYQIFRECVRDLDIYPEPELYLTQNPLANSYALGQDHPYIVLNTGILELLNEDEIRAVLAHELGHIKCGHTILIQMAMWVMSAASMIGELTFGIGNFVSQGLIYAFYEWRRKAELSSDRAALLVLDELNPVLSSMMKVSGGSIKYANECSLQEFIRQSENYHALDEDGLNQIYKFLIYNGGQGTMLSHPFPVERLRYLQQWAASDEYQQIKRGNYQRSPAAGAVDVAVETPQDEEVNKLRDQIEELQKEINRIKRAD
;
A
#
# COMPACT_ATOMS: atom_id res chain seq x y z
N MET A 1 -24.13 -3.88 3.56
CA MET A 1 -22.71 -3.66 3.89
C MET A 1 -22.57 -2.26 4.47
N PRO A 2 -21.71 -2.06 5.47
CA PRO A 2 -21.51 -0.75 6.09
C PRO A 2 -20.93 0.25 5.09
N THR A 3 -21.32 1.52 5.18
CA THR A 3 -20.76 2.59 4.36
C THR A 3 -20.15 3.65 5.27
N TYR A 4 -18.85 3.91 5.11
CA TYR A 4 -18.08 4.82 5.96
C TYR A 4 -17.82 6.16 5.26
N THR A 5 -18.87 6.92 4.98
CA THR A 5 -18.76 8.22 4.30
C THR A 5 -17.78 9.15 5.00
N GLY A 6 -16.82 9.71 4.26
CA GLY A 6 -15.80 10.62 4.76
C GLY A 6 -14.70 9.94 5.57
N ILE A 7 -14.65 8.60 5.68
CA ILE A 7 -13.63 7.93 6.49
C ILE A 7 -12.22 8.31 6.04
N SER A 8 -11.38 8.71 7.00
CA SER A 8 -9.95 8.90 6.78
C SER A 8 -9.23 7.57 6.83
N SER A 9 -8.15 7.41 6.07
CA SER A 9 -7.23 6.26 6.26
C SER A 9 -6.74 6.17 7.70
N GLU A 10 -6.47 7.31 8.34
CA GLU A 10 -6.03 7.37 9.75
C GLU A 10 -7.03 6.77 10.74
N ALA A 11 -8.31 6.62 10.37
CA ALA A 11 -9.30 5.96 11.22
C ALA A 11 -9.04 4.47 11.40
N PHE A 12 -8.43 3.80 10.41
CA PHE A 12 -8.20 2.35 10.44
C PHE A 12 -6.73 1.98 10.26
N ARG A 13 -5.86 2.95 9.98
CA ARG A 13 -4.44 2.72 9.76
C ARG A 13 -3.78 2.04 10.96
N HIS A 14 -3.07 0.95 10.70
CA HIS A 14 -2.40 0.19 11.74
C HIS A 14 -1.26 1.02 12.38
N PRO A 15 -1.10 1.03 13.72
CA PRO A 15 -0.02 1.79 14.36
C PRO A 15 1.38 1.41 13.85
N LEU A 16 1.63 0.11 13.64
CA LEU A 16 2.92 -0.37 13.10
C LEU A 16 3.19 0.10 11.67
N ASP A 17 2.16 0.29 10.84
CA ASP A 17 2.32 0.87 9.49
C ASP A 17 2.80 2.32 9.61
N ARG A 18 2.12 3.14 10.40
CA ARG A 18 2.51 4.55 10.62
C ARG A 18 3.94 4.67 11.15
N GLN A 19 4.28 3.86 12.14
CA GLN A 19 5.61 3.86 12.74
C GLN A 19 6.68 3.43 11.74
N ALA A 20 6.42 2.38 10.95
CA ALA A 20 7.37 1.89 9.95
C ALA A 20 7.53 2.89 8.80
N GLU A 21 6.46 3.57 8.37
CA GLU A 21 6.55 4.62 7.35
C GLU A 21 7.39 5.81 7.87
N GLN A 22 7.11 6.27 9.09
CA GLN A 22 7.87 7.36 9.70
C GLN A 22 9.36 6.98 9.83
N ALA A 23 9.66 5.76 10.27
CA ALA A 23 11.03 5.26 10.35
C ALA A 23 11.70 5.23 8.97
N LEU A 24 11.04 4.68 7.95
CA LEU A 24 11.52 4.65 6.58
C LEU A 24 11.83 6.05 6.04
N ARG A 25 10.91 7.00 6.22
CA ARG A 25 11.08 8.39 5.77
C ARG A 25 12.23 9.11 6.48
N SER A 26 12.55 8.72 7.71
CA SER A 26 13.65 9.31 8.49
C SER A 26 15.05 8.79 8.12
N LEU A 27 15.13 7.75 7.27
CA LEU A 27 16.42 7.13 6.94
C LEU A 27 17.25 7.99 5.99
N PRO A 28 18.58 8.08 6.23
CA PRO A 28 19.50 8.67 5.27
C PRO A 28 19.35 8.02 3.89
N GLY A 29 19.19 8.85 2.86
CA GLY A 29 19.02 8.41 1.48
C GLY A 29 17.56 8.29 1.01
N PHE A 30 16.58 8.33 1.92
CA PHE A 30 15.15 8.31 1.53
C PHE A 30 14.81 9.49 0.61
N ASP A 31 15.13 10.73 1.00
CA ASP A 31 14.83 11.91 0.19
C ASP A 31 15.51 11.90 -1.18
N PHE A 32 16.71 11.34 -1.25
CA PHE A 32 17.40 11.17 -2.51
C PHE A 32 16.67 10.17 -3.41
N ALA A 33 16.29 9.01 -2.86
CA ALA A 33 15.51 8.00 -3.56
C ALA A 33 14.15 8.56 -4.01
N ALA A 34 13.46 9.32 -3.16
CA ALA A 34 12.18 9.96 -3.47
C ALA A 34 12.30 10.98 -4.61
N ARG A 35 13.28 11.88 -4.56
CA ARG A 35 13.52 12.83 -5.66
C ARG A 35 13.81 12.12 -6.98
N LYS A 36 14.67 11.09 -6.95
CA LYS A 36 15.02 10.34 -8.15
C LYS A 36 13.87 9.50 -8.68
N PHE A 37 13.09 8.90 -7.80
CA PHE A 37 11.84 8.24 -8.17
C PHE A 37 10.92 9.22 -8.89
N VAL A 38 10.64 10.40 -8.33
CA VAL A 38 9.80 11.41 -9.01
C VAL A 38 10.39 11.87 -10.35
N GLU A 39 11.71 12.02 -10.46
CA GLU A 39 12.39 12.45 -11.71
C GLU A 39 12.24 11.43 -12.85
N PHE A 40 12.28 10.14 -12.54
CA PHE A 40 12.33 9.07 -13.53
C PHE A 40 11.05 8.23 -13.65
N PHE A 41 10.16 8.32 -12.66
CA PHE A 41 8.92 7.56 -12.64
C PHE A 41 7.90 8.16 -13.60
N ALA A 42 7.33 7.29 -14.42
CA ALA A 42 6.22 7.62 -15.30
C ALA A 42 5.16 6.52 -15.19
N GLU A 43 3.92 6.89 -14.86
CA GLU A 43 2.78 5.95 -14.81
C GLU A 43 2.35 5.49 -16.21
N ARG A 44 2.60 6.33 -17.22
CA ARG A 44 2.08 6.17 -18.58
C ARG A 44 2.48 4.86 -19.28
N PRO A 45 3.74 4.38 -19.22
CA PRO A 45 4.10 3.08 -19.78
C PRO A 45 3.30 1.93 -19.17
N GLN A 46 3.03 1.97 -17.86
CA GLN A 46 2.27 0.93 -17.17
C GLN A 46 0.80 0.95 -17.58
N LEU A 47 0.20 2.13 -17.71
CA LEU A 47 -1.16 2.29 -18.25
C LEU A 47 -1.25 1.73 -19.67
N VAL A 48 -0.28 2.05 -20.55
CA VAL A 48 -0.23 1.51 -21.92
C VAL A 48 -0.13 -0.02 -21.91
N TYR A 49 0.68 -0.58 -21.02
CA TYR A 49 0.79 -2.03 -20.87
C TYR A 49 -0.53 -2.66 -20.43
N LEU A 50 -1.20 -2.10 -19.42
CA LEU A 50 -2.49 -2.60 -18.93
C LEU A 50 -3.56 -2.53 -20.01
N MET A 51 -3.68 -1.39 -20.70
CA MET A 51 -4.63 -1.23 -21.81
C MET A 51 -4.35 -2.17 -22.98
N GLY A 52 -3.09 -2.52 -23.22
CA GLY A 52 -2.68 -3.39 -24.33
C GLY A 52 -2.73 -4.89 -24.02
N ASN A 53 -2.59 -5.29 -22.75
CA ASN A 53 -2.31 -6.68 -22.38
C ASN A 53 -3.24 -7.27 -21.30
N THR A 54 -4.23 -6.50 -20.82
CA THR A 54 -5.18 -6.94 -19.80
C THR A 54 -6.63 -6.63 -20.19
N ILE A 55 -7.59 -7.24 -19.49
CA ILE A 55 -9.01 -6.92 -19.62
C ILE A 55 -9.37 -5.82 -18.63
N GLN A 56 -9.89 -4.69 -19.11
CA GLN A 56 -10.50 -3.69 -18.23
C GLN A 56 -11.86 -4.19 -17.75
N ILE A 57 -12.06 -4.25 -16.43
CA ILE A 57 -13.32 -4.59 -15.78
C ILE A 57 -14.16 -3.31 -15.69
N GLY A 58 -15.46 -3.42 -16.01
CA GLY A 58 -16.38 -2.30 -16.01
C GLY A 58 -17.85 -2.73 -16.04
N PRO A 59 -18.79 -1.78 -16.14
CA PRO A 59 -20.23 -2.08 -16.06
C PRO A 59 -20.75 -2.99 -17.19
N ARG A 60 -20.00 -3.12 -18.30
CA ARG A 60 -20.34 -3.97 -19.45
C ARG A 60 -19.40 -5.16 -19.64
N GLN A 61 -18.41 -5.35 -18.78
CA GLN A 61 -17.37 -6.38 -18.91
C GLN A 61 -16.95 -6.85 -17.50
N TYR A 62 -17.19 -8.12 -17.18
CA TYR A 62 -17.10 -8.61 -15.79
C TYR A 62 -17.95 -7.81 -14.80
N SER A 63 -19.21 -7.52 -15.19
CA SER A 63 -20.13 -6.65 -14.44
C SER A 63 -20.37 -7.10 -13.00
N THR A 64 -20.38 -8.41 -12.70
CA THR A 64 -20.48 -8.94 -11.34
C THR A 64 -19.31 -8.50 -10.48
N ILE A 65 -18.08 -8.64 -10.98
CA ILE A 65 -16.86 -8.23 -10.26
C ILE A 65 -16.80 -6.71 -10.13
N TYR A 66 -17.18 -5.99 -11.18
CA TYR A 66 -17.29 -4.53 -11.14
C TYR A 66 -18.28 -4.05 -10.06
N GLN A 67 -19.41 -4.74 -9.88
CA GLN A 67 -20.39 -4.39 -8.86
C GLN A 67 -19.84 -4.59 -7.43
N ILE A 68 -19.15 -5.71 -7.17
CA ILE A 68 -18.47 -5.95 -5.88
C ILE A 68 -17.42 -4.86 -5.63
N PHE A 69 -16.62 -4.52 -6.64
CA PHE A 69 -15.63 -3.45 -6.57
C PHE A 69 -16.26 -2.10 -6.22
N ARG A 70 -17.35 -1.72 -6.92
CA ARG A 70 -18.08 -0.47 -6.68
C ARG A 70 -18.65 -0.37 -5.27
N GLU A 71 -19.09 -1.49 -4.70
CA GLU A 71 -19.52 -1.56 -3.30
C GLU A 71 -18.35 -1.24 -2.37
N CYS A 72 -17.18 -1.86 -2.56
CA CYS A 72 -15.99 -1.56 -1.75
C CYS A 72 -15.53 -0.11 -1.88
N VAL A 73 -15.52 0.46 -3.10
CA VAL A 73 -15.16 1.86 -3.36
C VAL A 73 -16.10 2.81 -2.60
N ARG A 74 -17.41 2.55 -2.66
CA ARG A 74 -18.42 3.30 -1.91
C ARG A 74 -18.19 3.16 -0.39
N ASP A 75 -17.98 1.94 0.08
CA ASP A 75 -17.94 1.65 1.51
C ASP A 75 -16.71 2.26 2.18
N LEU A 76 -15.57 2.37 1.48
CA LEU A 76 -14.36 3.06 1.95
C LEU A 76 -14.28 4.55 1.55
N ASP A 77 -15.32 5.08 0.89
CA ASP A 77 -15.39 6.46 0.40
C ASP A 77 -14.14 6.87 -0.40
N ILE A 78 -13.84 6.11 -1.44
CA ILE A 78 -12.66 6.31 -2.29
C ILE A 78 -13.02 7.15 -3.52
N TYR A 79 -12.29 8.25 -3.71
CA TYR A 79 -12.38 9.12 -4.87
C TYR A 79 -10.99 9.68 -5.24
N PRO A 80 -10.64 9.79 -6.55
CA PRO A 80 -11.39 9.26 -7.70
C PRO A 80 -11.52 7.73 -7.67
N GLU A 81 -12.51 7.20 -8.39
CA GLU A 81 -12.63 5.76 -8.55
C GLU A 81 -11.39 5.19 -9.25
N PRO A 82 -10.72 4.17 -8.68
CA PRO A 82 -9.63 3.47 -9.34
C PRO A 82 -10.10 2.65 -10.55
N GLU A 83 -9.22 2.47 -11.53
CA GLU A 83 -9.48 1.54 -12.62
C GLU A 83 -9.30 0.09 -12.14
N LEU A 84 -10.04 -0.85 -12.73
CA LEU A 84 -9.95 -2.27 -12.40
C LEU A 84 -9.62 -3.10 -13.64
N TYR A 85 -8.62 -3.96 -13.54
CA TYR A 85 -8.15 -4.81 -14.61
C TYR A 85 -8.07 -6.28 -14.19
N LEU A 86 -8.14 -7.18 -15.17
CA LEU A 86 -7.96 -8.61 -15.03
C LEU A 86 -6.85 -9.07 -15.97
N THR A 87 -5.84 -9.72 -15.42
CA THR A 87 -4.76 -10.36 -16.19
C THR A 87 -4.90 -11.88 -16.13
N GLN A 88 -4.65 -12.54 -17.26
CA GLN A 88 -4.61 -14.00 -17.30
C GLN A 88 -3.36 -14.49 -16.59
N ASN A 89 -3.52 -15.02 -15.38
CA ASN A 89 -2.44 -15.58 -14.58
C ASN A 89 -3.04 -16.58 -13.58
N PRO A 90 -2.59 -17.84 -13.58
CA PRO A 90 -3.13 -18.86 -12.68
C PRO A 90 -2.74 -18.64 -11.21
N LEU A 91 -1.75 -17.80 -10.93
CA LEU A 91 -1.38 -17.45 -9.55
C LEU A 91 -2.48 -16.58 -8.94
N ALA A 92 -3.08 -17.04 -7.85
CA ALA A 92 -4.03 -16.28 -7.05
C ALA A 92 -3.33 -15.07 -6.41
N ASN A 93 -3.38 -13.93 -7.08
CA ASN A 93 -2.75 -12.70 -6.66
C ASN A 93 -3.53 -11.47 -7.17
N SER A 94 -3.32 -10.34 -6.52
CA SER A 94 -3.82 -9.02 -6.89
C SER A 94 -2.79 -7.97 -6.48
N TYR A 95 -2.94 -6.76 -7.02
CA TYR A 95 -2.18 -5.62 -6.54
C TYR A 95 -2.86 -4.30 -6.91
N ALA A 96 -2.68 -3.30 -6.07
CA ALA A 96 -3.00 -1.90 -6.34
C ALA A 96 -1.73 -1.06 -6.54
N LEU A 97 -1.72 -0.21 -7.55
CA LEU A 97 -0.64 0.75 -7.84
C LEU A 97 -1.23 2.05 -8.41
N GLY A 98 -0.36 3.02 -8.74
CA GLY A 98 -0.75 4.34 -9.24
C GLY A 98 -1.03 5.34 -8.13
N GLN A 99 -0.78 6.61 -8.42
CA GLN A 99 -1.08 7.77 -7.58
C GLN A 99 -2.10 8.68 -8.27
N ASP A 100 -1.77 9.18 -9.47
CA ASP A 100 -2.65 10.09 -10.20
C ASP A 100 -3.74 9.30 -10.94
N HIS A 101 -3.39 8.12 -11.44
CA HIS A 101 -4.31 7.15 -12.01
C HIS A 101 -4.25 5.84 -11.21
N PRO A 102 -4.90 5.78 -10.03
CA PRO A 102 -4.89 4.56 -9.22
C PRO A 102 -5.62 3.44 -9.94
N TYR A 103 -5.08 2.23 -9.87
CA TYR A 103 -5.69 1.05 -10.47
C TYR A 103 -5.42 -0.20 -9.65
N ILE A 104 -6.28 -1.22 -9.85
CA ILE A 104 -6.15 -2.55 -9.28
C ILE A 104 -6.07 -3.57 -10.42
N VAL A 105 -5.18 -4.54 -10.28
CA VAL A 105 -5.09 -5.69 -11.19
C VAL A 105 -5.39 -6.95 -10.41
N LEU A 106 -6.37 -7.71 -10.89
CA LEU A 106 -6.67 -9.06 -10.42
C LEU A 106 -6.05 -10.09 -11.37
N ASN A 107 -5.53 -11.19 -10.84
CA ASN A 107 -5.22 -12.36 -11.63
C ASN A 107 -6.46 -13.26 -11.76
N THR A 108 -6.59 -13.98 -12.88
CA THR A 108 -7.67 -14.98 -13.07
C THR A 108 -7.69 -16.05 -11.96
N GLY A 109 -6.54 -16.41 -11.41
CA GLY A 109 -6.46 -17.35 -10.28
C GLY A 109 -7.23 -16.92 -9.03
N ILE A 110 -7.43 -15.62 -8.79
CA ILE A 110 -8.29 -15.13 -7.71
C ILE A 110 -9.75 -15.47 -7.99
N LEU A 111 -10.22 -15.21 -9.20
CA LEU A 111 -11.61 -15.44 -9.59
C LEU A 111 -11.97 -16.94 -9.66
N GLU A 112 -10.98 -17.79 -9.92
CA GLU A 112 -11.16 -19.25 -9.94
C GLU A 112 -11.17 -19.88 -8.54
N LEU A 113 -10.45 -19.28 -7.59
CA LEU A 113 -10.22 -19.85 -6.26
C LEU A 113 -11.20 -19.35 -5.19
N LEU A 114 -11.62 -18.09 -5.27
CA LEU A 114 -12.34 -17.39 -4.21
C LEU A 114 -13.83 -17.23 -4.55
N ASN A 115 -14.68 -17.28 -3.52
CA ASN A 115 -16.09 -16.92 -3.66
C ASN A 115 -16.28 -15.39 -3.63
N GLU A 116 -17.50 -14.90 -3.83
CA GLU A 116 -17.79 -13.46 -3.94
C GLU A 116 -17.39 -12.66 -2.68
N ASP A 117 -17.58 -13.19 -1.49
CA ASP A 117 -17.19 -12.50 -0.25
C ASP A 117 -15.67 -12.47 -0.07
N GLU A 118 -14.98 -13.54 -0.45
CA GLU A 118 -13.53 -13.61 -0.43
C GLU A 118 -12.90 -12.69 -1.51
N ILE A 119 -13.52 -12.59 -2.70
CA ILE A 119 -13.15 -11.61 -3.73
C ILE A 119 -13.37 -10.18 -3.22
N ARG A 120 -14.48 -9.93 -2.52
CA ARG A 120 -14.74 -8.65 -1.87
C ARG A 120 -13.66 -8.31 -0.86
N ALA A 121 -13.18 -9.28 -0.08
CA ALA A 121 -12.10 -9.10 0.89
C ALA A 121 -10.79 -8.71 0.18
N VAL A 122 -10.46 -9.35 -0.93
CA VAL A 122 -9.29 -9.00 -1.75
C VAL A 122 -9.42 -7.58 -2.32
N LEU A 123 -10.55 -7.24 -2.93
CA LEU A 123 -10.76 -5.89 -3.49
C LEU A 123 -10.72 -4.80 -2.42
N ALA A 124 -11.34 -5.04 -1.27
CA ALA A 124 -11.32 -4.09 -0.14
C ALA A 124 -9.92 -3.94 0.45
N HIS A 125 -9.13 -5.02 0.49
CA HIS A 125 -7.72 -4.99 0.88
C HIS A 125 -6.89 -4.10 -0.06
N GLU A 126 -6.99 -4.31 -1.37
CA GLU A 126 -6.28 -3.51 -2.38
C GLU A 126 -6.71 -2.04 -2.36
N LEU A 127 -8.00 -1.77 -2.17
CA LEU A 127 -8.53 -0.42 -1.95
C LEU A 127 -8.02 0.22 -0.65
N GLY A 128 -7.74 -0.59 0.38
CA GLY A 128 -7.06 -0.16 1.60
C GLY A 128 -5.67 0.42 1.31
N HIS A 129 -4.88 -0.21 0.42
CA HIS A 129 -3.60 0.35 -0.02
C HIS A 129 -3.76 1.70 -0.70
N ILE A 130 -4.75 1.84 -1.59
CA ILE A 130 -5.04 3.11 -2.27
C ILE A 130 -5.44 4.18 -1.23
N LYS A 131 -6.38 3.86 -0.34
CA LYS A 131 -6.89 4.80 0.66
C LYS A 131 -5.79 5.27 1.62
N CYS A 132 -4.87 4.39 2.01
CA CYS A 132 -3.73 4.73 2.86
C CYS A 132 -2.56 5.38 2.11
N GLY A 133 -2.64 5.54 0.79
CA GLY A 133 -1.53 6.11 -0.01
C GLY A 133 -0.31 5.19 -0.11
N HIS A 134 -0.47 3.88 0.10
CA HIS A 134 0.63 2.93 0.06
C HIS A 134 1.18 2.72 -1.35
N THR A 135 0.34 2.88 -2.38
CA THR A 135 0.67 2.55 -3.77
C THR A 135 1.93 3.27 -4.27
N ILE A 136 2.07 4.57 -3.98
CA ILE A 136 3.24 5.35 -4.41
C ILE A 136 4.53 4.87 -3.74
N LEU A 137 4.45 4.56 -2.44
CA LEU A 137 5.61 4.15 -1.66
C LEU A 137 6.01 2.70 -1.97
N ILE A 138 5.03 1.84 -2.33
CA ILE A 138 5.28 0.51 -2.92
C ILE A 138 6.00 0.64 -4.26
N GLN A 139 5.55 1.54 -5.15
CA GLN A 139 6.21 1.75 -6.45
C GLN A 139 7.64 2.27 -6.29
N MET A 140 7.86 3.19 -5.36
CA MET A 140 9.21 3.65 -5.03
C MET A 140 10.08 2.52 -4.49
N ALA A 141 9.54 1.65 -3.63
CA ALA A 141 10.25 0.48 -3.14
C ALA A 141 10.68 -0.45 -4.28
N MET A 142 9.77 -0.76 -5.22
CA MET A 142 10.08 -1.57 -6.40
C MET A 142 11.16 -0.94 -7.27
N TRP A 143 11.08 0.38 -7.50
CA TRP A 143 12.08 1.12 -8.26
C TRP A 143 13.45 1.12 -7.58
N VAL A 144 13.52 1.36 -6.26
CA VAL A 144 14.77 1.30 -5.49
C VAL A 144 15.39 -0.09 -5.56
N MET A 145 14.60 -1.16 -5.42
CA MET A 145 15.09 -2.53 -5.49
C MET A 145 15.63 -2.87 -6.89
N SER A 146 14.93 -2.46 -7.95
CA SER A 146 15.38 -2.66 -9.34
C SER A 146 16.63 -1.86 -9.67
N ALA A 147 16.72 -0.60 -9.21
CA ALA A 147 17.92 0.21 -9.38
C ALA A 147 19.11 -0.39 -8.63
N ALA A 148 18.89 -0.89 -7.40
CA ALA A 148 19.94 -1.52 -6.60
C ALA A 148 20.48 -2.80 -7.24
N SER A 149 19.63 -3.64 -7.84
CA SER A 149 20.09 -4.85 -8.55
C SER A 149 20.97 -4.49 -9.75
N MET A 150 20.56 -3.50 -10.55
CA MET A 150 21.34 -3.03 -11.71
C MET A 150 22.69 -2.43 -11.29
N ILE A 151 22.72 -1.59 -10.25
CA ILE A 151 23.97 -0.99 -9.75
C ILE A 151 24.89 -2.06 -9.14
N GLY A 152 24.32 -3.05 -8.46
CA GLY A 152 25.07 -4.18 -7.90
C GLY A 152 25.82 -4.97 -8.98
N GLU A 153 25.14 -5.26 -10.10
CA GLU A 153 25.73 -5.90 -11.27
C GLU A 153 26.84 -5.05 -11.90
N LEU A 154 26.64 -3.73 -12.03
CA LEU A 154 27.60 -2.82 -12.65
C LEU A 154 28.82 -2.51 -11.76
N THR A 155 28.66 -2.52 -10.44
CA THR A 155 29.72 -2.12 -9.48
C THR A 155 30.43 -3.31 -8.84
N PHE A 156 30.21 -4.53 -9.34
CA PHE A 156 30.69 -5.78 -8.73
C PHE A 156 30.41 -5.86 -7.22
N GLY A 157 29.27 -5.32 -6.78
CA GLY A 157 28.82 -5.36 -5.39
C GLY A 157 29.33 -4.25 -4.45
N ILE A 158 30.16 -3.30 -4.90
CA ILE A 158 30.72 -2.24 -4.04
C ILE A 158 29.68 -1.14 -3.71
N GLY A 159 28.73 -0.86 -4.61
CA GLY A 159 27.67 0.14 -4.39
C GLY A 159 26.55 -0.28 -3.42
N ASN A 160 26.63 -1.49 -2.86
CA ASN A 160 25.48 -2.17 -2.25
C ASN A 160 25.20 -1.75 -0.78
N PHE A 161 26.18 -1.26 -0.03
CA PHE A 161 26.00 -1.12 1.43
C PHE A 161 25.05 0.02 1.86
N VAL A 162 25.01 1.14 1.12
CA VAL A 162 24.13 2.28 1.46
C VAL A 162 22.67 1.98 1.09
N SER A 163 22.42 1.15 0.08
CA SER A 163 21.06 0.78 -0.35
C SER A 163 20.43 -0.29 0.54
N GLN A 164 21.20 -1.20 1.15
CA GLN A 164 20.64 -2.33 1.91
C GLN A 164 19.79 -1.86 3.11
N GLY A 165 20.26 -0.89 3.91
CA GLY A 165 19.49 -0.39 5.06
C GLY A 165 18.14 0.20 4.64
N LEU A 166 18.12 0.97 3.54
CA LEU A 166 16.90 1.52 2.98
C LEU A 166 15.99 0.43 2.41
N ILE A 167 16.56 -0.59 1.73
CA ILE A 167 15.82 -1.76 1.23
C ILE A 167 15.15 -2.53 2.38
N TYR A 168 15.88 -2.82 3.46
CA TYR A 168 15.32 -3.49 4.65
C TYR A 168 14.13 -2.70 5.22
N ALA A 169 14.27 -1.38 5.34
CA ALA A 169 13.21 -0.53 5.85
C ALA A 169 12.00 -0.46 4.90
N PHE A 170 12.20 -0.44 3.58
CA PHE A 170 11.11 -0.58 2.62
C PHE A 170 10.37 -1.90 2.80
N TYR A 171 11.09 -3.01 2.93
CA TYR A 171 10.48 -4.33 3.16
C TYR A 171 9.72 -4.39 4.50
N GLU A 172 10.29 -3.82 5.57
CA GLU A 172 9.61 -3.74 6.86
C GLU A 172 8.34 -2.91 6.79
N TRP A 173 8.40 -1.72 6.19
CA TRP A 173 7.22 -0.88 5.98
C TRP A 173 6.17 -1.59 5.14
N ARG A 174 6.55 -2.21 4.01
CA ARG A 174 5.62 -2.96 3.15
C ARG A 174 4.88 -4.05 3.94
N ARG A 175 5.59 -4.79 4.80
CA ARG A 175 4.96 -5.79 5.67
C ARG A 175 3.95 -5.18 6.64
N LYS A 176 4.22 -4.00 7.20
CA LYS A 176 3.29 -3.34 8.13
C LYS A 176 2.11 -2.70 7.41
N ALA A 177 2.29 -2.19 6.20
CA ALA A 177 1.24 -1.63 5.35
C ALA A 177 0.09 -2.62 5.09
N GLU A 178 0.41 -3.92 4.96
CA GLU A 178 -0.57 -5.01 4.84
C GLU A 178 -1.60 -5.02 5.97
N LEU A 179 -1.19 -4.69 7.21
CA LEU A 179 -2.06 -4.74 8.38
C LEU A 179 -3.15 -3.67 8.30
N SER A 180 -2.85 -2.50 7.73
CA SER A 180 -3.85 -1.44 7.49
C SER A 180 -4.84 -1.85 6.41
N SER A 181 -4.36 -2.49 5.35
CA SER A 181 -5.20 -3.00 4.26
C SER A 181 -6.10 -4.16 4.72
N ASP A 182 -5.64 -5.02 5.64
CA ASP A 182 -6.47 -6.05 6.28
C ASP A 182 -7.62 -5.46 7.09
N ARG A 183 -7.35 -4.36 7.80
CA ARG A 183 -8.37 -3.61 8.53
C ARG A 183 -9.41 -3.02 7.56
N ALA A 184 -8.99 -2.50 6.40
CA ALA A 184 -9.92 -2.03 5.36
C ALA A 184 -10.83 -3.17 4.85
N ALA A 185 -10.27 -4.36 4.62
CA ALA A 185 -11.06 -5.53 4.23
C ALA A 185 -12.11 -5.90 5.27
N LEU A 186 -11.73 -5.94 6.56
CA LEU A 186 -12.68 -6.24 7.64
C LEU A 186 -13.76 -5.15 7.79
N LEU A 187 -13.43 -3.87 7.55
CA LEU A 187 -14.43 -2.80 7.59
C LEU A 187 -15.50 -3.00 6.53
N VAL A 188 -15.10 -3.30 5.30
CA VAL A 188 -16.03 -3.47 4.17
C VAL A 188 -16.93 -4.68 4.38
N LEU A 189 -16.35 -5.83 4.77
CA LEU A 189 -17.13 -7.04 4.94
C LEU A 189 -17.99 -7.04 6.19
N ASP A 190 -17.55 -6.36 7.24
CA ASP A 190 -18.13 -6.44 8.59
C ASP A 190 -18.18 -7.85 9.19
N GLU A 191 -17.46 -8.80 8.57
CA GLU A 191 -17.39 -10.20 8.95
C GLU A 191 -15.94 -10.69 8.84
N LEU A 192 -15.45 -11.29 9.92
CA LEU A 192 -14.05 -11.70 10.01
C LEU A 192 -13.74 -12.95 9.17
N ASN A 193 -14.65 -13.93 9.18
CA ASN A 193 -14.37 -15.25 8.59
C ASN A 193 -14.05 -15.21 7.09
N PRO A 194 -14.76 -14.46 6.22
CA PRO A 194 -14.42 -14.44 4.80
C PRO A 194 -13.06 -13.77 4.53
N VAL A 195 -12.66 -12.79 5.36
CA VAL A 195 -11.32 -12.17 5.26
C VAL A 195 -10.23 -13.17 5.65
N LEU A 196 -10.42 -13.93 6.73
CA LEU A 196 -9.44 -14.96 7.11
C LEU A 196 -9.43 -16.15 6.14
N SER A 197 -10.60 -16.51 5.60
CA SER A 197 -10.74 -17.59 4.61
C SER A 197 -10.04 -17.24 3.29
N SER A 198 -10.15 -15.99 2.82
CA SER A 198 -9.44 -15.56 1.61
C SER A 198 -7.92 -15.66 1.78
N MET A 199 -7.36 -15.23 2.92
CA MET A 199 -5.94 -15.40 3.24
C MET A 199 -5.51 -16.87 3.26
N MET A 200 -6.31 -17.74 3.89
CA MET A 200 -6.05 -19.18 3.92
C MET A 200 -6.00 -19.77 2.51
N LYS A 201 -7.01 -19.47 1.68
CA LYS A 201 -7.09 -19.99 0.32
C LYS A 201 -5.97 -19.44 -0.58
N VAL A 202 -5.62 -18.17 -0.49
CA VAL A 202 -4.47 -17.64 -1.23
C VAL A 202 -3.15 -18.31 -0.79
N SER A 203 -3.04 -18.72 0.48
CA SER A 203 -1.84 -19.37 1.00
C SER A 203 -1.63 -20.81 0.52
N GLY A 204 -2.70 -21.54 0.21
CA GLY A 204 -2.60 -22.97 -0.14
C GLY A 204 -3.88 -23.64 -0.62
N GLY A 205 -4.93 -22.87 -0.90
CA GLY A 205 -6.18 -23.35 -1.47
C GLY A 205 -5.97 -23.83 -2.90
N SER A 206 -6.37 -25.07 -3.17
CA SER A 206 -6.42 -25.62 -4.53
C SER A 206 -7.82 -25.46 -5.10
N ILE A 207 -7.96 -25.12 -6.39
CA ILE A 207 -9.26 -25.11 -7.08
C ILE A 207 -10.03 -26.42 -6.86
N LYS A 208 -9.32 -27.56 -6.77
CA LYS A 208 -9.94 -28.89 -6.61
C LYS A 208 -10.26 -29.26 -5.15
N TYR A 209 -9.49 -28.78 -4.19
CA TYR A 209 -9.52 -29.26 -2.79
C TYR A 209 -9.76 -28.13 -1.77
N ALA A 210 -10.04 -26.90 -2.21
CA ALA A 210 -10.29 -25.77 -1.31
C ALA A 210 -11.51 -25.99 -0.40
N ASN A 211 -12.42 -26.88 -0.77
CA ASN A 211 -13.54 -27.31 0.07
C ASN A 211 -13.10 -28.12 1.31
N GLU A 212 -11.88 -28.65 1.33
CA GLU A 212 -11.30 -29.36 2.48
C GLU A 212 -10.55 -28.41 3.43
N CYS A 213 -10.34 -27.15 3.05
CA CYS A 213 -9.68 -26.18 3.92
C CYS A 213 -10.53 -25.90 5.17
N SER A 214 -9.91 -26.03 6.35
CA SER A 214 -10.53 -25.71 7.63
C SER A 214 -9.99 -24.39 8.18
N LEU A 215 -10.84 -23.36 8.19
CA LEU A 215 -10.48 -22.05 8.75
C LEU A 215 -10.11 -22.16 10.24
N GLN A 216 -10.76 -23.04 11.00
CA GLN A 216 -10.44 -23.27 12.41
C GLN A 216 -9.03 -23.84 12.59
N GLU A 217 -8.63 -24.79 11.74
CA GLU A 217 -7.26 -25.33 11.79
C GLU A 217 -6.22 -24.30 11.36
N PHE A 218 -6.55 -23.42 10.42
CA PHE A 218 -5.66 -22.32 10.02
C PHE A 218 -5.51 -21.27 11.12
N ILE A 219 -6.57 -20.98 11.88
CA ILE A 219 -6.51 -20.14 13.09
C ILE A 219 -5.65 -20.83 14.16
N ARG A 220 -5.84 -22.13 14.41
CA ARG A 220 -4.99 -22.90 15.34
C ARG A 220 -3.52 -22.91 14.89
N GLN A 221 -3.26 -22.94 13.58
CA GLN A 221 -1.92 -22.80 13.02
C GLN A 221 -1.31 -21.43 13.34
N SER A 222 -2.09 -20.35 13.29
CA SER A 222 -1.66 -19.01 13.73
C SER A 222 -1.26 -19.00 15.22
N GLU A 223 -2.08 -19.57 16.09
CA GLU A 223 -1.76 -19.70 17.52
C GLU A 223 -0.46 -20.46 17.75
N ASN A 224 -0.29 -21.61 17.08
CA ASN A 224 0.94 -22.41 17.15
C ASN A 224 2.15 -21.65 16.60
N TYR A 225 2.00 -20.90 15.50
CA TYR A 225 3.07 -20.09 14.93
C TYR A 225 3.55 -19.02 15.90
N HIS A 226 2.64 -18.38 16.63
CA HIS A 226 2.99 -17.41 17.67
C HIS A 226 3.63 -18.04 18.90
N ALA A 227 3.20 -19.25 19.29
CA ALA A 227 3.83 -19.99 20.38
C ALA A 227 5.32 -20.32 20.08
N LEU A 228 5.73 -20.40 18.81
CA LEU A 228 7.13 -20.57 18.45
C LEU A 228 8.03 -19.43 18.96
N ASP A 229 7.48 -18.23 19.21
CA ASP A 229 8.24 -17.09 19.71
C ASP A 229 8.68 -17.26 21.17
N GLU A 230 8.19 -18.28 21.90
CA GLU A 230 8.72 -18.64 23.22
C GLU A 230 10.19 -19.08 23.17
N ASP A 231 10.64 -19.59 22.01
CA ASP A 231 12.04 -19.91 21.75
C ASP A 231 12.71 -18.77 20.96
N GLY A 232 13.74 -18.15 21.54
CA GLY A 232 14.49 -17.07 20.90
C GLY A 232 15.16 -17.47 19.59
N LEU A 233 15.50 -18.75 19.40
CA LEU A 233 16.09 -19.23 18.14
C LEU A 233 15.07 -19.18 16.98
N ASN A 234 13.81 -19.49 17.26
CA ASN A 234 12.74 -19.37 16.27
C ASN A 234 12.49 -17.92 15.87
N GLN A 235 12.60 -16.97 16.81
CA GLN A 235 12.51 -15.54 16.49
C GLN A 235 13.63 -15.13 15.51
N ILE A 236 14.86 -15.61 15.73
CA ILE A 236 16.00 -15.39 14.83
C ILE A 236 15.71 -16.00 13.45
N TYR A 237 15.19 -17.24 13.39
CA TYR A 237 14.83 -17.86 12.12
C TYR A 237 13.75 -17.09 11.36
N LYS A 238 12.68 -16.65 12.04
CA LYS A 238 11.65 -15.80 11.42
C LYS A 238 12.24 -14.51 10.89
N PHE A 239 13.10 -13.85 11.67
CA PHE A 239 13.81 -12.64 11.23
C PHE A 239 14.63 -12.91 9.96
N LEU A 240 15.42 -13.98 9.93
CA LEU A 240 16.24 -14.33 8.76
C LEU A 240 15.37 -14.63 7.54
N ILE A 241 14.28 -15.39 7.69
CA ILE A 241 13.38 -15.72 6.58
C ILE A 241 12.74 -14.45 6.00
N TYR A 242 12.25 -13.54 6.84
CA TYR A 242 11.71 -12.26 6.38
C TYR A 242 12.73 -11.42 5.61
N ASN A 243 13.99 -11.48 6.04
CA ASN A 243 15.06 -10.60 5.59
C ASN A 243 16.04 -11.29 4.62
N GLY A 244 15.56 -12.26 3.84
CA GLY A 244 16.29 -12.79 2.69
C GLY A 244 17.21 -13.98 2.98
N GLY A 245 17.10 -14.60 4.16
CA GLY A 245 17.82 -15.83 4.52
C GLY A 245 17.52 -17.03 3.60
N GLN A 246 16.45 -16.95 2.79
CA GLN A 246 16.11 -17.93 1.75
C GLN A 246 16.27 -17.38 0.31
N GLY A 247 17.06 -16.31 0.14
CA GLY A 247 17.43 -15.75 -1.17
C GLY A 247 16.57 -14.56 -1.63
N THR A 248 15.38 -14.35 -1.09
CA THR A 248 14.55 -13.16 -1.38
C THR A 248 13.86 -12.69 -0.11
N MET A 249 13.83 -11.38 0.13
CA MET A 249 13.08 -10.82 1.25
C MET A 249 11.58 -10.92 1.00
N LEU A 250 10.83 -11.23 2.05
CA LEU A 250 9.37 -11.33 1.95
C LEU A 250 8.75 -9.93 2.03
N SER A 251 7.95 -9.60 1.01
CA SER A 251 7.21 -8.34 0.90
C SER A 251 5.98 -8.26 1.79
N HIS A 252 5.46 -9.40 2.22
CA HIS A 252 4.25 -9.52 3.04
C HIS A 252 4.59 -10.29 4.33
N PRO A 253 3.89 -10.03 5.45
CA PRO A 253 3.96 -10.91 6.61
C PRO A 253 3.43 -12.29 6.24
N PHE A 254 3.78 -13.32 7.02
CA PHE A 254 3.12 -14.60 6.90
C PHE A 254 1.60 -14.43 7.13
N PRO A 255 0.74 -15.06 6.33
CA PRO A 255 -0.72 -14.95 6.47
C PRO A 255 -1.20 -15.28 7.88
N VAL A 256 -0.61 -16.29 8.52
CA VAL A 256 -0.91 -16.67 9.90
C VAL A 256 -0.55 -15.59 10.94
N GLU A 257 0.43 -14.72 10.67
CA GLU A 257 0.73 -13.57 11.54
C GLU A 257 -0.35 -12.48 11.39
N ARG A 258 -0.82 -12.26 10.16
CA ARG A 258 -1.88 -11.27 9.86
C ARG A 258 -3.21 -11.63 10.52
N LEU A 259 -3.55 -12.93 10.55
CA LEU A 259 -4.71 -13.47 11.27
C LEU A 259 -4.78 -12.94 12.71
N ARG A 260 -3.66 -12.98 13.43
CA ARG A 260 -3.60 -12.57 14.84
C ARG A 260 -3.87 -11.08 15.02
N TYR A 261 -3.26 -10.22 14.21
CA TYR A 261 -3.49 -8.77 14.25
C TYR A 261 -4.94 -8.43 13.92
N LEU A 262 -5.52 -9.09 12.92
CA LEU A 262 -6.88 -8.82 12.50
C LEU A 262 -7.90 -9.31 13.55
N GLN A 263 -7.69 -10.49 14.14
CA GLN A 263 -8.51 -10.99 15.26
C GLN A 263 -8.46 -10.05 16.48
N GLN A 264 -7.28 -9.56 16.84
CA GLN A 264 -7.12 -8.58 17.93
C GLN A 264 -7.88 -7.29 17.63
N TRP A 265 -7.78 -6.78 16.40
CA TRP A 265 -8.47 -5.55 16.03
C TRP A 265 -9.99 -5.72 15.95
N ALA A 266 -10.48 -6.84 15.43
CA ALA A 266 -11.91 -7.17 15.39
C ALA A 266 -12.55 -7.18 16.79
N ALA A 267 -11.78 -7.57 17.81
CA ALA A 267 -12.21 -7.57 19.22
C ALA A 267 -11.99 -6.24 19.94
N SER A 268 -11.39 -5.23 19.29
CA SER A 268 -11.01 -3.97 19.91
C SER A 268 -12.15 -2.96 19.97
N ASP A 269 -12.11 -2.06 20.96
CA ASP A 269 -13.02 -0.92 21.04
C ASP A 269 -12.88 0.01 19.84
N GLU A 270 -11.66 0.18 19.30
CA GLU A 270 -11.39 1.01 18.11
C GLU A 270 -12.28 0.59 16.93
N TYR A 271 -12.28 -0.71 16.60
CA TYR A 271 -13.12 -1.25 15.53
C TYR A 271 -14.62 -1.05 15.82
N GLN A 272 -15.06 -1.27 17.06
CA GLN A 272 -16.45 -1.07 17.45
C GLN A 272 -16.89 0.40 17.36
N GLN A 273 -16.00 1.35 17.66
CA GLN A 273 -16.28 2.79 17.48
C GLN A 273 -16.45 3.14 16.01
N ILE A 274 -15.57 2.63 15.12
CA ILE A 274 -15.69 2.87 13.68
C ILE A 274 -17.03 2.33 13.15
N LYS A 275 -17.41 1.11 13.53
CA LYS A 275 -18.72 0.52 13.17
C LYS A 275 -19.92 1.35 13.62
N ARG A 276 -19.80 2.07 14.74
CA ARG A 276 -20.85 2.95 15.28
C ARG A 276 -20.87 4.34 14.63
N GLY A 277 -19.97 4.63 13.70
CA GLY A 277 -19.86 5.95 13.07
C GLY A 277 -18.88 6.90 13.74
N ASN A 278 -18.19 6.47 14.80
CA ASN A 278 -17.26 7.27 15.59
C ASN A 278 -15.83 7.06 15.07
N TYR A 279 -15.53 7.62 13.90
CA TYR A 279 -14.23 7.53 13.25
C TYR A 279 -13.72 8.87 12.78
N GLN A 280 -12.40 8.98 12.63
CA GLN A 280 -11.76 10.13 12.03
C GLN A 280 -12.24 10.27 10.58
N ARG A 281 -12.76 11.46 10.26
CA ARG A 281 -13.16 11.80 8.89
C ARG A 281 -12.06 12.61 8.23
N SER A 282 -11.84 12.38 6.93
CA SER A 282 -11.04 13.30 6.14
C SER A 282 -11.78 14.63 6.05
N PRO A 283 -11.09 15.78 6.24
CA PRO A 283 -11.69 17.06 5.88
C PRO A 283 -12.16 16.96 4.42
N ALA A 284 -13.40 17.40 4.16
CA ALA A 284 -14.14 17.10 2.95
C ALA A 284 -13.33 17.36 1.65
N ALA A 285 -13.56 16.51 0.65
CA ALA A 285 -13.06 16.68 -0.71
C ALA A 285 -13.24 18.13 -1.20
N GLY A 286 -12.11 18.82 -1.47
CA GLY A 286 -12.12 20.09 -2.20
C GLY A 286 -11.28 21.24 -1.64
N ALA A 287 -10.60 21.10 -0.50
CA ALA A 287 -9.64 22.12 -0.06
C ALA A 287 -8.30 21.46 0.22
N VAL A 288 -7.34 21.73 -0.66
CA VAL A 288 -5.95 21.74 -0.24
C VAL A 288 -5.86 22.89 0.76
N ASP A 289 -6.00 22.61 2.05
CA ASP A 289 -5.46 23.50 3.08
C ASP A 289 -3.94 23.36 2.99
N VAL A 290 -3.37 23.97 1.95
CA VAL A 290 -2.05 24.57 2.12
C VAL A 290 -2.30 25.57 3.24
N ALA A 291 -1.74 25.31 4.42
CA ALA A 291 -1.42 26.41 5.31
C ALA A 291 -0.54 27.32 4.45
N VAL A 292 -1.14 28.34 3.85
CA VAL A 292 -0.41 29.48 3.35
C VAL A 292 0.12 30.08 4.65
N GLU A 293 1.29 29.59 5.08
CA GLU A 293 2.24 30.46 5.73
C GLU A 293 2.38 31.61 4.74
N THR A 294 1.57 32.64 4.98
CA THR A 294 1.72 33.91 4.30
C THR A 294 3.13 34.28 4.74
N PRO A 295 4.12 34.33 3.84
CA PRO A 295 5.45 34.71 4.26
C PRO A 295 5.26 36.02 5.02
N GLN A 296 5.81 36.13 6.24
CA GLN A 296 5.70 37.35 7.02
C GLN A 296 5.99 38.51 6.07
N ASP A 297 5.14 39.54 6.06
CA ASP A 297 5.22 40.64 5.07
C ASP A 297 6.64 41.20 4.92
N GLU A 298 7.47 41.09 5.96
CA GLU A 298 8.91 41.35 5.94
C GLU A 298 9.71 40.56 4.90
N GLU A 299 9.49 39.25 4.75
CA GLU A 299 10.25 38.39 3.84
C GLU A 299 9.89 38.67 2.37
N VAL A 300 8.61 38.94 2.10
CA VAL A 300 8.11 39.36 0.78
C VAL A 300 8.64 40.75 0.43
N ASN A 301 8.67 41.68 1.39
CA ASN A 301 9.24 43.01 1.16
C ASN A 301 10.74 42.95 0.93
N LYS A 302 11.47 42.13 1.69
CA LYS A 302 12.91 41.93 1.50
C LYS A 302 13.26 41.33 0.13
N LEU A 303 12.45 40.37 -0.34
CA LEU A 303 12.59 39.80 -1.68
C LEU A 303 12.27 40.83 -2.78
N ARG A 304 11.26 41.69 -2.59
CA ARG A 304 10.95 42.79 -3.52
C ARG A 304 12.10 43.79 -3.62
N ASP A 305 12.69 44.18 -2.49
CA ASP A 305 13.83 45.10 -2.45
C ASP A 305 15.05 44.51 -3.18
N GLN A 306 15.33 43.22 -2.98
CA GLN A 306 16.42 42.51 -3.66
C GLN A 306 16.19 42.43 -5.18
N ILE A 307 14.95 42.19 -5.62
CA ILE A 307 14.60 42.17 -7.05
C ILE A 307 14.76 43.57 -7.66
N GLU A 308 14.34 44.63 -6.97
CA GLU A 308 14.53 46.00 -7.45
C GLU A 308 16.01 46.38 -7.55
N GLU A 309 16.83 45.96 -6.60
CA GLU A 309 18.28 46.20 -6.61
C GLU A 309 18.95 45.46 -7.78
N LEU A 310 18.62 44.19 -7.99
CA LEU A 310 19.09 43.41 -9.15
C LEU A 310 18.63 44.03 -10.47
N GLN A 311 17.41 44.52 -10.56
CA GLN A 311 16.92 45.21 -11.77
C GLN A 311 17.67 46.52 -12.03
N LYS A 312 18.00 47.29 -10.99
CA LYS A 312 18.83 48.50 -11.11
C LYS A 312 20.24 48.15 -11.58
N GLU A 313 20.82 47.07 -11.06
CA GLU A 313 22.15 46.60 -11.46
C GLU A 313 22.17 46.09 -12.91
N ILE A 314 21.18 45.29 -13.32
CA ILE A 314 21.01 44.86 -14.72
C ILE A 314 20.84 46.08 -15.64
N ASN A 315 20.05 47.08 -15.26
CA ASN A 315 19.87 48.29 -16.06
C ASN A 315 21.13 49.15 -16.12
N ARG A 316 21.97 49.12 -15.07
CA ARG A 316 23.26 49.80 -15.06
C ARG A 316 24.26 49.12 -16.00
N ILE A 317 24.31 47.78 -15.99
CA ILE A 317 25.13 46.98 -16.90
C ILE A 317 24.68 47.21 -18.35
N LYS A 318 23.37 47.17 -18.62
CA LYS A 318 22.80 47.45 -19.96
C LYS A 318 23.02 48.86 -20.50
N ARG A 319 23.43 49.82 -19.67
CA ARG A 319 23.77 51.20 -20.07
C ARG A 319 25.28 51.45 -20.16
N ALA A 320 26.10 50.46 -19.78
CA ALA A 320 27.55 50.52 -19.85
C ALA A 320 28.11 49.87 -21.14
N ASP A 321 27.24 49.22 -21.93
CA ASP A 321 27.44 48.81 -23.32
C ASP A 321 26.64 49.74 -24.27
#